data_AF-A0A0M9FUH2-F1
#
_entry.id   AF-A0A0M9FUH2-F1
#
_cell.length_a   1.000
_cell.length_b   1.000
_cell.length_c   1.000
_cell.angle_alpha   90.00
_cell.angle_beta   90.00
_cell.angle_gamma   90.00
#
_symmetry.space_group_name_H-M   'P 1'
#
loop_
_entity.id
_entity.type
_entity.pdbx_description
1 polymer ?
#
loop_
_entity_poly.entity_id
_entity_poly.type
_entity_poly.pdbx_seq_one_letter_code
_entity_poly.pdbx_strand_id
1 'polypeptide(L)'
;MATADEICGTYVLSHWEGKVTPAAATLTIHHCGDVVTVNATVSNDMTGQVKFEPNYLVGQLELSENQRPDQKQAAVEEALMNGFSDGFHAILETNKLLLKNSTTSFVFVQSAKLSDIFGEHAIIAVNNQPPNQEMTMRFVPDGNGGSFVVVNIANSLRGQCQIESGLLRGELASTLVNADDDLAAVENEIRQGLHDGFQIHKNESGILLQSSAGSIQLCQIVSQKDLEGEYVLKSFNGNIVPTTNQPTVVFTPKGDNQVGISIVVANRIRGTAVLEQNILTSEEPLMSTRIVGTTEESNLEGAFNVGFQYGLEAISRGSELTLKNQDCEFVLTRVAAPEVQNTGPTYKGTHCTKCFKTEGNGLLFRIVNENEKKWAFYNDTEDHRMHVQASFGSRSSIEPLNNARMYQDEDGRFIVEVTVNPQTTEMFIHGDVNGFKMTYDAQPI
;
A
#
# COMPACT_ATOMS: atom_id res chain seq x y z
N MET A 1 7.83 -6.88 -12.46
CA MET A 1 7.38 -5.90 -13.48
C MET A 1 6.03 -5.43 -13.00
N ALA A 2 5.68 -4.15 -13.18
CA ALA A 2 4.37 -3.72 -12.73
C ALA A 2 3.29 -4.47 -13.52
N THR A 3 2.31 -5.04 -12.83
CA THR A 3 1.15 -5.66 -13.49
C THR A 3 0.12 -4.57 -13.82
N ALA A 4 -0.83 -4.87 -14.70
CA ALA A 4 -1.93 -3.95 -14.96
C ALA A 4 -2.71 -3.64 -13.67
N ASP A 5 -2.92 -4.65 -12.80
CA ASP A 5 -3.53 -4.49 -11.48
C ASP A 5 -2.81 -3.48 -10.59
N GLU A 6 -1.47 -3.47 -10.61
CA GLU A 6 -0.68 -2.60 -9.74
C GLU A 6 -0.86 -1.12 -10.10
N ILE A 7 -0.97 -0.81 -11.39
CA ILE A 7 -1.15 0.58 -11.87
C ILE A 7 -2.62 1.00 -11.93
N CYS A 8 -3.56 0.13 -11.56
CA CYS A 8 -4.96 0.48 -11.50
C CYS A 8 -5.31 1.30 -10.26
N GLY A 9 -6.20 2.26 -10.46
CA GLY A 9 -6.65 3.17 -9.43
C GLY A 9 -6.89 4.56 -9.97
N THR A 10 -7.18 5.46 -9.05
CA THR A 10 -7.36 6.89 -9.29
C THR A 10 -6.19 7.64 -8.74
N TYR A 11 -5.70 8.59 -9.53
CA TYR A 11 -4.55 9.39 -9.22
C TYR A 11 -4.82 10.86 -9.45
N VAL A 12 -4.13 11.70 -8.68
CA VAL A 12 -4.16 13.16 -8.79
C VAL A 12 -2.81 13.65 -9.27
N LEU A 13 -2.80 14.48 -10.30
CA LEU A 13 -1.58 15.05 -10.86
C LEU A 13 -0.90 15.95 -9.81
N SER A 14 0.35 15.63 -9.48
CA SER A 14 1.13 16.43 -8.54
C SER A 14 2.18 17.29 -9.26
N HIS A 15 2.87 16.71 -10.26
CA HIS A 15 3.95 17.37 -10.97
C HIS A 15 3.91 17.08 -12.47
N TRP A 16 4.30 18.08 -13.25
CA TRP A 16 4.53 18.00 -14.69
C TRP A 16 5.89 18.64 -14.99
N GLU A 17 6.75 17.96 -15.75
CA GLU A 17 8.13 18.38 -16.02
C GLU A 17 8.93 18.71 -14.75
N GLY A 18 8.74 17.91 -13.71
CA GLY A 18 9.43 18.05 -12.42
C GLY A 18 9.07 19.29 -11.61
N LYS A 19 8.04 20.06 -12.03
CA LYS A 19 7.47 21.22 -11.33
C LYS A 19 6.06 20.89 -10.85
N VAL A 20 5.60 21.55 -9.79
CA VAL A 20 4.21 21.43 -9.33
C VAL A 20 3.28 21.77 -10.49
N THR A 21 2.26 20.93 -10.70
CA THR A 21 1.37 21.06 -11.86
C THR A 21 0.67 22.44 -11.87
N PRO A 22 0.57 23.10 -13.04
CA PRO A 22 -0.11 24.38 -13.17
C PRO A 22 -1.64 24.27 -13.16
N ALA A 23 -2.18 23.07 -13.33
CA ALA A 23 -3.62 22.77 -13.32
C ALA A 23 -3.88 21.43 -12.60
N ALA A 24 -5.02 21.34 -11.92
CA ALA A 24 -5.48 20.08 -11.35
C ALA A 24 -5.86 19.11 -12.48
N ALA A 25 -5.46 17.85 -12.33
CA ALA A 25 -5.85 16.78 -13.22
C ALA A 25 -6.00 15.49 -12.43
N THR A 26 -6.93 14.63 -12.84
CA THR A 26 -7.06 13.27 -12.33
C THR A 26 -6.81 12.28 -13.45
N LEU A 27 -6.36 11.09 -13.07
CA LEU A 27 -6.13 9.96 -13.96
C LEU A 27 -6.70 8.72 -13.30
N THR A 28 -7.62 8.04 -13.96
CA THR A 28 -8.13 6.73 -13.55
C THR A 28 -7.68 5.70 -14.56
N ILE A 29 -6.98 4.68 -14.09
CA ILE A 29 -6.58 3.52 -14.87
C ILE A 29 -7.36 2.33 -14.31
N HIS A 30 -8.09 1.63 -15.17
CA HIS A 30 -8.67 0.34 -14.84
C HIS A 30 -8.42 -0.64 -15.99
N HIS A 31 -8.49 -1.94 -15.72
CA HIS A 31 -8.44 -2.95 -16.76
C HIS A 31 -9.58 -3.94 -16.61
N CYS A 32 -9.94 -4.58 -17.72
CA CYS A 32 -10.86 -5.71 -17.76
C CYS A 32 -10.25 -6.75 -18.69
N GLY A 33 -9.67 -7.81 -18.10
CA GLY A 33 -8.84 -8.76 -18.83
C GLY A 33 -7.61 -8.07 -19.42
N ASP A 34 -7.40 -8.19 -20.73
CA ASP A 34 -6.25 -7.59 -21.41
C ASP A 34 -6.47 -6.13 -21.84
N VAL A 35 -7.68 -5.57 -21.62
CA VAL A 35 -8.02 -4.21 -22.03
C VAL A 35 -7.77 -3.26 -20.86
N VAL A 36 -6.85 -2.31 -21.04
CA VAL A 36 -6.62 -1.22 -20.10
C VAL A 36 -7.33 0.04 -20.61
N THR A 37 -8.15 0.65 -19.77
CA THR A 37 -8.84 1.90 -20.07
C THR A 37 -8.29 3.01 -19.19
N VAL A 38 -8.00 4.14 -19.82
CA VAL A 38 -7.54 5.35 -19.15
C VAL A 38 -8.62 6.41 -19.28
N ASN A 39 -8.98 7.01 -18.15
CA ASN A 39 -9.81 8.21 -18.08
C ASN A 39 -9.00 9.32 -17.40
N ALA A 40 -8.73 10.41 -18.09
CA ALA A 40 -8.07 11.58 -17.53
C ALA A 40 -9.03 12.77 -17.54
N THR A 41 -9.11 13.49 -16.42
CA THR A 41 -9.96 14.69 -16.31
C THR A 41 -9.08 15.89 -15.99
N VAL A 42 -9.18 16.95 -16.77
CA VAL A 42 -8.52 18.24 -16.51
C VAL A 42 -9.57 19.35 -16.49
N SER A 43 -9.85 20.00 -17.63
CA SER A 43 -11.07 20.75 -17.86
C SER A 43 -12.10 19.90 -18.61
N ASN A 44 -11.60 19.04 -19.49
CA ASN A 44 -12.35 18.06 -20.23
C ASN A 44 -12.02 16.65 -19.75
N ASP A 45 -12.96 15.74 -19.95
CA ASP A 45 -12.72 14.31 -19.81
C ASP A 45 -12.07 13.77 -21.10
N MET A 46 -11.07 12.92 -20.93
CA MET A 46 -10.33 12.25 -21.99
C MET A 46 -10.31 10.75 -21.69
N THR A 47 -10.86 9.94 -22.60
CA THR A 47 -10.99 8.50 -22.41
C THR A 47 -10.34 7.74 -23.55
N GLY A 48 -9.66 6.64 -23.26
CA GLY A 48 -9.10 5.79 -24.30
C GLY A 48 -8.73 4.39 -23.81
N GLN A 49 -8.77 3.43 -24.74
CA GLN A 49 -8.20 2.12 -24.52
C GLN A 49 -6.71 2.17 -24.85
N VAL A 50 -5.88 1.73 -23.90
CA VAL A 50 -4.43 1.70 -24.03
C VAL A 50 -3.93 0.26 -23.92
N LYS A 51 -2.82 -0.02 -24.59
CA LYS A 51 -2.08 -1.26 -24.40
C LYS A 51 -1.14 -1.08 -23.23
N PHE A 52 -1.10 -2.08 -22.36
CA PHE A 52 -0.08 -2.19 -21.33
C PHE A 52 0.86 -3.33 -21.66
N GLU A 53 2.05 -2.96 -22.13
CA GLU A 53 3.21 -3.85 -22.25
C GLU A 53 4.11 -3.60 -21.03
N PRO A 54 5.06 -4.47 -20.65
CA PRO A 54 5.75 -4.36 -19.37
C PRO A 54 6.30 -2.96 -19.05
N ASN A 55 5.61 -2.24 -18.15
CA ASN A 55 5.88 -0.85 -17.77
C ASN A 55 5.76 0.18 -18.92
N TYR A 56 4.95 -0.08 -19.94
CA TYR A 56 4.74 0.79 -21.10
C TYR A 56 3.25 0.90 -21.44
N LEU A 57 2.70 2.11 -21.31
CA LEU A 57 1.31 2.44 -21.62
C LEU A 57 1.25 3.22 -22.92
N VAL A 58 0.55 2.71 -23.93
CA VAL A 58 0.43 3.38 -25.23
C VAL A 58 -0.98 3.26 -25.81
N GLY A 59 -1.54 4.36 -26.29
CA GLY A 59 -2.87 4.39 -26.89
C GLY A 59 -3.34 5.81 -27.17
N GLN A 60 -4.53 5.95 -27.74
CA GLN A 60 -5.12 7.26 -28.02
C GLN A 60 -6.20 7.57 -26.99
N LEU A 61 -6.20 8.80 -26.48
CA LEU A 61 -7.29 9.33 -25.68
C LEU A 61 -8.17 10.22 -26.57
N GLU A 62 -9.48 10.13 -26.39
CA GLU A 62 -10.47 10.95 -27.05
C GLU A 62 -11.16 11.87 -26.05
N LEU A 63 -11.39 13.13 -26.43
CA LEU A 63 -12.12 14.09 -25.62
C LEU A 63 -13.61 13.76 -25.63
N SER A 64 -14.20 13.62 -24.45
CA SER A 64 -15.64 13.37 -24.26
C SER A 64 -16.44 14.64 -23.96
N GLU A 65 -15.80 15.69 -23.42
CA GLU A 65 -16.41 17.00 -23.19
C GLU A 65 -15.70 18.11 -23.98
N ASN A 66 -16.42 19.20 -24.24
CA ASN A 66 -15.96 20.33 -25.06
C ASN A 66 -16.11 21.66 -24.32
N GLN A 67 -15.68 21.67 -23.06
CA GLN A 67 -15.48 22.89 -22.30
C GLN A 67 -14.27 23.65 -22.89
N ARG A 68 -14.25 24.97 -22.76
CA ARG A 68 -13.13 25.78 -23.24
C ARG A 68 -12.06 25.87 -22.13
N PRO A 69 -10.98 25.06 -22.17
CA PRO A 69 -9.95 25.10 -21.14
C PRO A 69 -9.22 26.44 -21.15
N ASP A 70 -8.70 26.84 -20.00
CA ASP A 70 -7.69 27.90 -19.95
C ASP A 70 -6.36 27.42 -20.56
N GLN A 71 -5.40 28.33 -20.72
CA GLN A 71 -4.12 28.02 -21.35
C GLN A 71 -3.33 26.92 -20.62
N LYS A 72 -3.41 26.85 -19.29
CA LYS A 72 -2.69 25.87 -18.47
C LYS A 72 -3.35 24.51 -18.56
N GLN A 73 -4.68 24.47 -18.50
CA GLN A 73 -5.48 23.26 -18.66
C GLN A 73 -5.27 22.65 -20.05
N ALA A 74 -5.37 23.45 -21.11
CA ALA A 74 -5.18 23.00 -22.49
C ALA A 74 -3.78 22.38 -22.70
N ALA A 75 -2.75 22.97 -22.09
CA ALA A 75 -1.39 22.46 -22.19
C ALA A 75 -1.22 21.10 -21.49
N VAL A 76 -1.90 20.87 -20.35
CA VAL A 76 -1.91 19.58 -19.66
C VAL A 76 -2.70 18.54 -20.46
N GLU A 77 -3.87 18.89 -20.99
CA GLU A 77 -4.68 18.02 -21.85
C GLU A 77 -3.90 17.57 -23.10
N GLU A 78 -3.29 18.52 -23.81
CA GLU A 78 -2.47 18.24 -25.00
C GLU A 78 -1.27 17.34 -24.66
N ALA A 79 -0.57 17.62 -23.55
CA ALA A 79 0.58 16.83 -23.14
C ALA A 79 0.19 15.40 -22.69
N LEU A 80 -0.99 15.20 -22.09
CA LEU A 80 -1.50 13.87 -21.78
C LEU A 80 -1.88 13.10 -23.04
N MET A 81 -2.67 13.69 -23.94
CA MET A 81 -3.08 13.04 -25.19
C MET A 81 -1.87 12.65 -26.04
N ASN A 82 -0.94 13.59 -26.26
CA ASN A 82 0.28 13.33 -27.02
C ASN A 82 1.15 12.29 -26.32
N GLY A 83 1.28 12.38 -25.00
CA GLY A 83 2.09 11.46 -24.21
C GLY A 83 1.58 10.01 -24.26
N PHE A 84 0.27 9.78 -24.17
CA PHE A 84 -0.30 8.44 -24.34
C PHE A 84 -0.15 7.93 -25.79
N SER A 85 -0.30 8.81 -26.78
CA SER A 85 -0.11 8.45 -28.19
C SER A 85 1.35 8.07 -28.51
N ASP A 86 2.32 8.79 -27.94
CA ASP A 86 3.76 8.48 -28.03
C ASP A 86 4.15 7.28 -27.17
N GLY A 87 3.34 6.99 -26.15
CA GLY A 87 3.52 5.96 -25.15
C GLY A 87 4.41 6.39 -23.98
N PHE A 88 4.05 5.94 -22.78
CA PHE A 88 4.71 6.25 -21.52
C PHE A 88 5.39 5.04 -20.91
N HIS A 89 6.61 5.20 -20.44
CA HIS A 89 7.12 4.32 -19.39
C HIS A 89 6.40 4.63 -18.08
N ALA A 90 5.68 3.63 -17.57
CA ALA A 90 4.93 3.69 -16.33
C ALA A 90 5.76 3.05 -15.21
N ILE A 91 6.12 3.85 -14.20
CA ILE A 91 6.85 3.39 -13.03
C ILE A 91 5.99 3.72 -11.82
N LEU A 92 5.50 2.68 -11.15
CA LEU A 92 4.82 2.81 -9.87
C LEU A 92 5.85 2.67 -8.74
N GLU A 93 5.97 3.71 -7.92
CA GLU A 93 6.77 3.70 -6.70
C GLU A 93 5.89 4.13 -5.53
N THR A 94 5.66 3.22 -4.58
CA THR A 94 4.78 3.42 -3.43
C THR A 94 3.36 3.78 -3.86
N ASN A 95 2.99 5.07 -3.82
CA ASN A 95 1.71 5.61 -4.22
C ASN A 95 1.86 6.63 -5.36
N LYS A 96 3.02 6.70 -6.01
CA LYS A 96 3.30 7.63 -7.10
C LYS A 96 3.43 6.87 -8.40
N LEU A 97 2.61 7.25 -9.37
CA LEU A 97 2.73 6.80 -10.75
C LEU A 97 3.51 7.84 -11.54
N LEU A 98 4.74 7.50 -11.89
CA LEU A 98 5.55 8.27 -12.83
C LEU A 98 5.26 7.78 -14.25
N LEU A 99 4.73 8.66 -15.08
CA LEU A 99 4.59 8.46 -16.51
C LEU A 99 5.64 9.30 -17.22
N LYS A 100 6.55 8.68 -17.97
CA LYS A 100 7.62 9.40 -18.65
C LYS A 100 7.91 8.86 -20.03
N ASN A 101 8.11 9.74 -20.99
CA ASN A 101 8.64 9.41 -22.31
C ASN A 101 9.74 10.41 -22.70
N SER A 102 10.04 10.52 -23.99
CA SER A 102 11.06 11.43 -24.52
C SER A 102 10.61 12.90 -24.59
N THR A 103 9.31 13.16 -24.55
CA THR A 103 8.71 14.49 -24.76
C THR A 103 8.13 15.10 -23.49
N THR A 104 7.65 14.29 -22.55
CA THR A 104 6.98 14.74 -21.32
C THR A 104 7.11 13.74 -20.15
N SER A 105 6.85 14.23 -18.94
CA SER A 105 6.94 13.52 -17.67
C SER A 105 5.90 14.03 -16.66
N PHE A 106 5.14 13.10 -16.10
CA PHE A 106 4.09 13.34 -15.12
C PHE A 106 4.31 12.52 -13.87
N VAL A 107 4.07 13.13 -12.71
CA VAL A 107 4.00 12.42 -11.42
C VAL A 107 2.59 12.56 -10.87
N PHE A 108 1.90 11.44 -10.83
CA PHE A 108 0.58 11.30 -10.26
C PHE A 108 0.65 10.66 -8.87
N VAL A 109 -0.17 11.10 -7.93
CA VAL A 109 -0.28 10.53 -6.57
C VAL A 109 -1.60 9.78 -6.48
N GLN A 110 -1.55 8.49 -6.15
CA GLN A 110 -2.70 7.63 -6.02
C GLN A 110 -3.59 8.12 -4.87
N SER A 111 -4.85 8.38 -5.17
CA SER A 111 -5.88 8.79 -4.21
C SER A 111 -6.77 7.63 -3.78
N ALA A 112 -7.00 6.66 -4.65
CA ALA A 112 -7.79 5.46 -4.35
C ALA A 112 -7.38 4.28 -5.24
N LYS A 113 -7.44 3.06 -4.71
CA LYS A 113 -7.39 1.82 -5.51
C LYS A 113 -8.49 0.86 -5.07
N LEU A 114 -8.96 0.01 -5.97
CA LEU A 114 -10.00 -0.96 -5.64
C LEU A 114 -9.52 -1.94 -4.56
N SER A 115 -8.23 -2.27 -4.55
CA SER A 115 -7.66 -3.13 -3.52
C SER A 115 -7.58 -2.50 -2.13
N ASP A 116 -7.92 -1.22 -1.97
CA ASP A 116 -8.05 -0.58 -0.66
C ASP A 116 -9.28 -1.07 0.11
N ILE A 117 -10.29 -1.55 -0.61
CA ILE A 117 -11.56 -1.97 -0.03
C ILE A 117 -11.72 -3.49 -0.02
N PHE A 118 -10.73 -4.25 -0.49
CA PHE A 118 -10.77 -5.72 -0.45
C PHE A 118 -10.84 -6.26 0.98
N GLY A 119 -11.48 -7.42 1.13
CA GLY A 119 -11.73 -8.06 2.40
C GLY A 119 -13.19 -7.97 2.82
N GLU A 120 -13.46 -8.42 4.04
CA GLU A 120 -14.77 -8.34 4.67
C GLU A 120 -14.82 -7.13 5.58
N HIS A 121 -15.95 -6.42 5.59
CA HIS A 121 -16.16 -5.20 6.36
C HIS A 121 -17.48 -5.28 7.11
N ALA A 122 -17.49 -4.80 8.34
CA ALA A 122 -18.72 -4.45 9.03
C ALA A 122 -19.22 -3.10 8.48
N ILE A 123 -20.51 -3.00 8.19
CA ILE A 123 -21.16 -1.70 7.98
C ILE A 123 -21.44 -1.14 9.37
N ILE A 124 -20.79 -0.05 9.74
CA ILE A 124 -20.90 0.54 11.09
C ILE A 124 -21.74 1.81 11.12
N ALA A 125 -21.98 2.43 9.96
CA ALA A 125 -22.98 3.48 9.83
C ALA A 125 -23.53 3.57 8.39
N VAL A 126 -24.80 3.92 8.26
CA VAL A 126 -25.46 4.30 7.00
C VAL A 126 -26.05 5.69 7.22
N ASN A 127 -25.71 6.64 6.34
CA ASN A 127 -26.11 8.05 6.46
C ASN A 127 -25.81 8.63 7.87
N ASN A 128 -24.64 8.28 8.42
CA ASN A 128 -24.15 8.64 9.75
C ASN A 128 -24.99 8.10 10.93
N GLN A 129 -25.84 7.11 10.71
CA GLN A 129 -26.57 6.40 11.76
C GLN A 129 -26.06 4.96 11.90
N PRO A 130 -25.85 4.45 13.13
CA PRO A 130 -25.46 3.06 13.32
C PRO A 130 -26.58 2.12 12.86
N PRO A 131 -26.25 0.96 12.27
CA PRO A 131 -27.26 0.00 11.87
C PRO A 131 -27.96 -0.60 13.10
N ASN A 132 -29.21 -1.03 12.92
CA ASN A 132 -30.03 -1.66 13.97
C ASN A 132 -29.67 -3.15 14.21
N GLN A 133 -28.89 -3.75 13.33
CA GLN A 133 -28.39 -5.12 13.42
C GLN A 133 -27.01 -5.22 12.76
N GLU A 134 -26.32 -6.35 12.95
CA GLU A 134 -25.06 -6.61 12.26
C GLU A 134 -25.28 -6.71 10.74
N MET A 135 -24.40 -6.04 9.99
CA MET A 135 -24.43 -6.00 8.53
C MET A 135 -22.99 -6.07 8.02
N THR A 136 -22.76 -6.83 6.95
CA THR A 136 -21.42 -6.97 6.37
C THR A 136 -21.39 -6.67 4.88
N MET A 137 -20.24 -6.22 4.41
CA MET A 137 -19.95 -5.98 3.01
C MET A 137 -18.56 -6.56 2.70
N ARG A 138 -18.49 -7.46 1.72
CA ARG A 138 -17.26 -8.16 1.35
C ARG A 138 -16.92 -7.89 -0.10
N PHE A 139 -15.68 -7.49 -0.32
CA PHE A 139 -15.09 -7.26 -1.65
C PHE A 139 -14.01 -8.31 -1.91
N VAL A 140 -14.15 -9.04 -3.01
CA VAL A 140 -13.20 -10.07 -3.44
C VAL A 140 -12.72 -9.75 -4.85
N PRO A 141 -11.40 -9.67 -5.10
CA PRO A 141 -10.88 -9.43 -6.45
C PRO A 141 -11.42 -10.47 -7.42
N ASP A 142 -11.87 -10.03 -8.60
CA ASP A 142 -12.36 -10.93 -9.64
C ASP A 142 -11.25 -11.43 -10.59
N GLY A 143 -10.04 -10.88 -10.46
CA GLY A 143 -8.88 -11.18 -11.30
C GLY A 143 -8.85 -10.42 -12.63
N ASN A 144 -9.83 -9.56 -12.90
CA ASN A 144 -9.98 -8.79 -14.12
C ASN A 144 -10.13 -7.29 -13.81
N GLY A 145 -9.40 -6.78 -12.80
CA GLY A 145 -9.42 -5.36 -12.42
C GLY A 145 -10.68 -4.89 -11.68
N GLY A 146 -11.66 -5.78 -11.47
CA GLY A 146 -12.88 -5.55 -10.72
C GLY A 146 -12.92 -6.30 -9.38
N SER A 147 -14.11 -6.32 -8.78
CA SER A 147 -14.39 -7.00 -7.52
C SER A 147 -15.76 -7.65 -7.56
N PHE A 148 -15.86 -8.89 -7.10
CA PHE A 148 -17.12 -9.42 -6.60
C PHE A 148 -17.49 -8.71 -5.30
N VAL A 149 -18.77 -8.40 -5.14
CA VAL A 149 -19.32 -7.78 -3.93
C VAL A 149 -20.41 -8.67 -3.38
N VAL A 150 -20.34 -8.92 -2.07
CA VAL A 150 -21.41 -9.56 -1.31
C VAL A 150 -21.75 -8.67 -0.12
N VAL A 151 -23.01 -8.23 -0.04
CA VAL A 151 -23.52 -7.45 1.09
C VAL A 151 -24.55 -8.31 1.81
N ASN A 152 -24.41 -8.46 3.12
CA ASN A 152 -25.36 -9.17 3.96
C ASN A 152 -26.04 -8.16 4.90
N ILE A 153 -27.34 -7.95 4.68
CA ILE A 153 -28.20 -7.08 5.48
C ILE A 153 -29.39 -7.93 5.97
N ALA A 154 -30.59 -7.74 5.42
CA ALA A 154 -31.68 -8.71 5.51
C ALA A 154 -31.50 -9.79 4.45
N ASN A 155 -31.21 -9.35 3.22
CA ASN A 155 -30.90 -10.20 2.09
C ASN A 155 -29.40 -10.23 1.80
N SER A 156 -29.00 -11.20 0.99
CA SER A 156 -27.67 -11.22 0.39
C SER A 156 -27.73 -10.48 -0.94
N LEU A 157 -27.16 -9.28 -1.01
CA LEU A 157 -26.94 -8.58 -2.27
C LEU A 157 -25.63 -9.07 -2.88
N ARG A 158 -25.63 -9.43 -4.15
CA ARG A 158 -24.46 -9.98 -4.84
C ARG A 158 -24.29 -9.39 -6.22
N GLY A 159 -23.04 -9.12 -6.59
CA GLY A 159 -22.75 -8.61 -7.92
C GLY A 159 -21.28 -8.32 -8.12
N GLN A 160 -20.99 -7.40 -9.03
CA GLN A 160 -19.64 -6.97 -9.38
C GLN A 160 -19.56 -5.45 -9.35
N CYS A 161 -18.38 -4.94 -8.97
CA CYS A 161 -18.08 -3.52 -9.02
C CYS A 161 -16.65 -3.27 -9.50
N GLN A 162 -16.40 -2.07 -10.00
CA GLN A 162 -15.09 -1.60 -10.45
C GLN A 162 -14.96 -0.09 -10.25
N ILE A 163 -13.74 0.44 -10.40
CA ILE A 163 -13.53 1.89 -10.38
C ILE A 163 -13.65 2.44 -11.80
N GLU A 164 -14.67 3.25 -12.04
CA GLU A 164 -14.93 3.94 -13.30
C GLU A 164 -14.93 5.44 -13.04
N SER A 165 -14.06 6.17 -13.75
CA SER A 165 -13.92 7.64 -13.62
C SER A 165 -13.80 8.11 -12.17
N GLY A 166 -13.03 7.37 -11.36
CA GLY A 166 -12.81 7.69 -9.95
C GLY A 166 -13.89 7.23 -8.98
N LEU A 167 -14.96 6.60 -9.47
CA LEU A 167 -16.10 6.17 -8.67
C LEU A 167 -16.20 4.64 -8.65
N LEU A 168 -16.49 4.07 -7.49
CA LEU A 168 -16.83 2.66 -7.32
C LEU A 168 -18.25 2.44 -7.85
N ARG A 169 -18.35 1.81 -9.01
CA ARG A 169 -19.62 1.51 -9.70
C ARG A 169 -19.86 0.03 -9.82
N GLY A 170 -21.11 -0.40 -9.81
CA GLY A 170 -21.47 -1.80 -9.96
C GLY A 170 -22.96 -2.06 -9.94
N GLU A 171 -23.33 -3.30 -10.24
CA GLU A 171 -24.71 -3.77 -10.23
C GLU A 171 -24.87 -4.89 -9.21
N LEU A 172 -25.91 -4.83 -8.38
CA LEU A 172 -26.21 -5.84 -7.37
C LEU A 172 -27.58 -6.46 -7.58
N ALA A 173 -27.65 -7.79 -7.50
CA ALA A 173 -28.89 -8.55 -7.41
C ALA A 173 -29.17 -8.94 -5.95
N SER A 174 -30.43 -8.87 -5.51
CA SER A 174 -30.85 -9.26 -4.15
C SER A 174 -31.45 -10.67 -4.13
N THR A 175 -31.19 -11.43 -3.07
CA THR A 175 -31.98 -12.64 -2.76
C THR A 175 -33.34 -12.22 -2.23
N LEU A 176 -34.43 -12.54 -2.94
CA LEU A 176 -35.78 -12.06 -2.62
C LEU A 176 -36.33 -12.67 -1.31
N VAL A 177 -36.22 -11.95 -0.20
CA VAL A 177 -37.05 -12.14 1.00
C VAL A 177 -37.67 -10.79 1.37
N ASN A 178 -38.91 -10.81 1.87
CA ASN A 178 -39.56 -9.62 2.43
C ASN A 178 -38.76 -9.14 3.64
N ALA A 179 -37.91 -8.14 3.43
CA ALA A 179 -37.18 -7.46 4.48
C ALA A 179 -38.09 -6.44 5.20
N ASP A 180 -37.72 -6.07 6.42
CA ASP A 180 -38.27 -4.90 7.11
C ASP A 180 -38.02 -3.62 6.28
N ASP A 181 -38.90 -2.62 6.39
CA ASP A 181 -38.86 -1.38 5.60
C ASP A 181 -37.53 -0.64 5.77
N ASP A 182 -36.99 -0.63 7.01
CA ASP A 182 -35.70 -0.02 7.33
C ASP A 182 -34.52 -0.74 6.64
N LEU A 183 -34.55 -2.08 6.61
CA LEU A 183 -33.49 -2.88 5.98
C LEU A 183 -33.57 -2.81 4.45
N ALA A 184 -34.78 -2.75 3.90
CA ALA A 184 -35.01 -2.53 2.47
C ALA A 184 -34.52 -1.14 2.01
N ALA A 185 -34.66 -0.12 2.87
CA ALA A 185 -34.11 1.21 2.60
C ALA A 185 -32.57 1.18 2.50
N VAL A 186 -31.90 0.48 3.42
CA VAL A 186 -30.43 0.30 3.35
C VAL A 186 -30.02 -0.47 2.10
N GLU A 187 -30.72 -1.55 1.74
CA GLU A 187 -30.43 -2.30 0.50
C GLU A 187 -30.58 -1.42 -0.76
N ASN A 188 -31.60 -0.56 -0.79
CA ASN A 188 -31.81 0.40 -1.88
C ASN A 188 -30.69 1.44 -1.94
N GLU A 189 -30.26 1.98 -0.80
CA GLU A 189 -29.17 2.95 -0.68
C GLU A 189 -27.87 2.38 -1.27
N ILE A 190 -27.50 1.16 -0.89
CA ILE A 190 -26.28 0.51 -1.39
C ILE A 190 -26.35 0.26 -2.90
N ARG A 191 -27.48 -0.25 -3.39
CA ARG A 191 -27.65 -0.54 -4.82
C ARG A 191 -27.63 0.73 -5.65
N GLN A 192 -28.36 1.76 -5.22
CA GLN A 192 -28.40 3.03 -5.91
C GLN A 192 -27.04 3.72 -5.88
N GLY A 193 -26.33 3.68 -4.74
CA GLY A 193 -25.00 4.25 -4.64
C GLY A 193 -23.94 3.52 -5.48
N LEU A 194 -24.04 2.20 -5.65
CA LEU A 194 -23.17 1.47 -6.60
C LEU A 194 -23.55 1.74 -8.06
N HIS A 195 -24.84 1.89 -8.37
CA HIS A 195 -25.28 2.28 -9.71
C HIS A 195 -24.79 3.70 -10.07
N ASP A 196 -24.99 4.66 -9.15
CA ASP A 196 -24.64 6.08 -9.33
C ASP A 196 -23.16 6.37 -9.10
N GLY A 197 -22.44 5.47 -8.43
CA GLY A 197 -21.02 5.56 -8.12
C GLY A 197 -20.73 6.12 -6.72
N PHE A 198 -19.92 5.39 -5.96
CA PHE A 198 -19.38 5.84 -4.68
C PHE A 198 -17.98 6.44 -4.84
N GLN A 199 -17.73 7.59 -4.22
CA GLN A 199 -16.38 8.02 -3.88
C GLN A 199 -15.87 7.20 -2.70
N ILE A 200 -14.63 6.72 -2.79
CA ILE A 200 -13.96 5.98 -1.73
C ILE A 200 -13.08 6.95 -0.94
N HIS A 201 -13.41 7.15 0.34
CA HIS A 201 -12.61 7.93 1.27
C HIS A 201 -12.08 7.04 2.38
N LYS A 202 -10.82 7.23 2.78
CA LYS A 202 -10.24 6.55 3.96
C LYS A 202 -10.29 7.50 5.15
N ASN A 203 -10.73 7.02 6.31
CA ASN A 203 -10.76 7.78 7.54
C ASN A 203 -10.33 6.93 8.75
N GLU A 204 -10.41 7.49 9.96
CA GLU A 204 -9.99 6.81 11.19
C GLU A 204 -10.83 5.55 11.50
N SER A 205 -12.08 5.53 11.07
CA SER A 205 -13.02 4.43 11.29
C SER A 205 -13.01 3.37 10.17
N GLY A 206 -12.18 3.53 9.14
CA GLY A 206 -12.06 2.61 8.02
C GLY A 206 -12.29 3.30 6.67
N ILE A 207 -13.28 2.82 5.92
CA ILE A 207 -13.61 3.30 4.56
C ILE A 207 -14.99 3.95 4.59
N LEU A 208 -15.09 5.17 4.08
CA LEU A 208 -16.34 5.85 3.82
C LEU A 208 -16.63 5.78 2.32
N LEU A 209 -17.73 5.12 1.96
CA LEU A 209 -18.31 5.17 0.63
C LEU A 209 -19.32 6.32 0.61
N GLN A 210 -19.13 7.30 -0.27
CA GLN A 210 -20.00 8.48 -0.36
C GLN A 210 -20.52 8.70 -1.78
N SER A 211 -21.83 8.82 -1.95
CA SER A 211 -22.49 9.12 -3.21
C SER A 211 -23.45 10.30 -3.04
N SER A 212 -24.15 10.68 -4.11
CA SER A 212 -25.26 11.63 -4.04
C SER A 212 -26.50 11.07 -3.34
N ALA A 213 -26.63 9.74 -3.30
CA ALA A 213 -27.74 9.06 -2.63
C ALA A 213 -27.53 9.04 -1.10
N GLY A 214 -26.29 8.82 -0.65
CA GLY A 214 -25.99 8.68 0.77
C GLY A 214 -24.55 8.28 1.08
N SER A 215 -24.32 7.85 2.31
CA SER A 215 -23.00 7.42 2.80
C SER A 215 -23.04 6.10 3.56
N ILE A 216 -21.98 5.31 3.43
CA ILE A 216 -21.80 4.03 4.12
C ILE A 216 -20.41 4.02 4.73
N GLN A 217 -20.34 3.89 6.05
CA GLN A 217 -19.10 3.71 6.77
C GLN A 217 -18.84 2.22 6.98
N LEU A 218 -17.69 1.78 6.49
CA LEU A 218 -17.18 0.42 6.58
C LEU A 218 -16.00 0.37 7.54
N CYS A 219 -15.93 -0.70 8.33
CA CYS A 219 -14.78 -1.06 9.14
C CYS A 219 -14.32 -2.47 8.76
N GLN A 220 -13.05 -2.62 8.38
CA GLN A 220 -12.52 -3.91 7.95
C GLN A 220 -12.57 -4.92 9.10
N ILE A 221 -13.15 -6.09 8.83
CA ILE A 221 -13.08 -7.25 9.71
C ILE A 221 -11.75 -7.95 9.42
N VAL A 222 -10.86 -7.94 10.39
CA VAL A 222 -9.53 -8.53 10.34
C VAL A 222 -9.67 -10.04 10.57
N SER A 223 -9.14 -10.83 9.64
CA SER A 223 -9.00 -12.28 9.79
C SER A 223 -7.58 -12.67 10.20
N GLN A 224 -7.38 -13.92 10.62
CA GLN A 224 -6.03 -14.47 10.89
C GLN A 224 -5.12 -14.35 9.66
N LYS A 225 -5.69 -14.54 8.46
CA LYS A 225 -4.96 -14.46 7.19
C LYS A 225 -4.52 -13.03 6.90
N ASP A 226 -5.32 -12.04 7.27
CA ASP A 226 -4.95 -10.63 7.13
C ASP A 226 -3.81 -10.28 8.10
N LEU A 227 -3.76 -10.90 9.28
CA LEU A 227 -2.67 -10.69 10.24
C LEU A 227 -1.39 -11.44 9.87
N GLU A 228 -1.47 -12.61 9.24
CA GLU A 228 -0.33 -13.49 8.96
C GLU A 228 0.88 -12.75 8.38
N GLY A 229 2.06 -12.94 8.98
CA GLY A 229 3.33 -12.39 8.48
C GLY A 229 4.16 -11.69 9.56
N GLU A 230 5.26 -11.10 9.12
CA GLU A 230 6.19 -10.32 9.95
C GLU A 230 5.93 -8.82 9.77
N TYR A 231 6.01 -8.07 10.87
CA TYR A 231 5.82 -6.64 10.93
C TYR A 231 6.96 -6.00 11.73
N VAL A 232 7.34 -4.78 11.36
CA VAL A 232 8.24 -3.92 12.13
C VAL A 232 7.44 -2.85 12.85
N LEU A 233 7.81 -2.55 14.10
CA LEU A 233 7.20 -1.45 14.85
C LEU A 233 7.59 -0.10 14.25
N LYS A 234 6.59 0.67 13.86
CA LYS A 234 6.74 2.05 13.38
C LYS A 234 6.69 3.05 14.53
N SER A 235 5.71 2.89 15.42
CA SER A 235 5.55 3.77 16.59
C SER A 235 4.79 3.09 17.71
N PHE A 236 5.03 3.57 18.93
CA PHE A 236 4.30 3.21 20.14
C PHE A 236 3.78 4.50 20.80
N ASN A 237 2.46 4.59 21.01
CA ASN A 237 1.78 5.78 21.54
C ASN A 237 2.18 7.07 20.80
N GLY A 238 2.20 6.99 19.46
CA GLY A 238 2.57 8.10 18.58
C GLY A 238 4.07 8.45 18.51
N ASN A 239 4.93 7.77 19.28
CA ASN A 239 6.37 8.05 19.32
C ASN A 239 7.19 6.94 18.67
N ILE A 240 8.30 7.31 18.03
CA ILE A 240 9.31 6.35 17.61
C ILE A 240 10.00 5.82 18.87
N VAL A 241 10.09 4.50 19.02
CA VAL A 241 10.76 3.88 20.17
C VAL A 241 12.24 3.69 19.83
N PRO A 242 13.17 4.29 20.59
CA PRO A 242 14.59 4.05 20.38
C PRO A 242 14.94 2.66 20.91
N THR A 243 15.18 1.72 20.00
CA THR A 243 15.60 0.36 20.34
C THR A 243 16.91 0.01 19.66
N THR A 244 17.62 -0.95 20.22
CA THR A 244 18.93 -1.38 19.69
C THR A 244 18.79 -2.02 18.31
N ASN A 245 17.73 -2.82 18.13
CA ASN A 245 17.34 -3.46 16.88
C ASN A 245 15.88 -3.10 16.56
N GLN A 246 15.47 -3.26 15.30
CA GLN A 246 14.08 -3.07 14.88
C GLN A 246 13.16 -4.04 15.65
N PRO A 247 12.18 -3.54 16.42
CA PRO A 247 11.23 -4.42 17.08
C PRO A 247 10.32 -5.05 16.03
N THR A 248 10.14 -6.36 16.09
CA THR A 248 9.32 -7.09 15.12
C THR A 248 8.23 -7.89 15.79
N VAL A 249 7.08 -8.01 15.13
CA VAL A 249 5.98 -8.90 15.54
C VAL A 249 5.70 -9.86 14.40
N VAL A 250 5.61 -11.15 14.70
CA VAL A 250 5.19 -12.19 13.75
C VAL A 250 3.87 -12.76 14.21
N PHE A 251 2.87 -12.74 13.31
CA PHE A 251 1.60 -13.43 13.48
C PHE A 251 1.57 -14.69 12.62
N THR A 252 1.10 -15.78 13.21
CA THR A 252 0.96 -17.06 12.51
C THR A 252 -0.43 -17.64 12.80
N PRO A 253 -1.27 -17.88 11.79
CA PRO A 253 -2.57 -18.51 12.01
C PRO A 253 -2.44 -19.83 12.79
N LYS A 254 -3.31 -20.05 13.77
CA LYS A 254 -3.40 -21.28 14.56
C LYS A 254 -4.86 -21.68 14.70
N GLY A 255 -5.23 -22.88 14.26
CA GLY A 255 -6.59 -23.41 14.42
C GLY A 255 -7.70 -22.40 14.07
N ASP A 256 -8.87 -22.57 14.68
CA ASP A 256 -9.99 -21.65 14.51
C ASP A 256 -9.79 -20.42 15.42
N ASN A 257 -9.77 -19.23 14.83
CA ASN A 257 -9.61 -17.91 15.47
C ASN A 257 -8.37 -17.68 16.36
N GLN A 258 -7.46 -18.64 16.55
CA GLN A 258 -6.21 -18.40 17.29
C GLN A 258 -5.09 -17.85 16.42
N VAL A 259 -4.24 -17.00 16.98
CA VAL A 259 -3.09 -16.41 16.30
C VAL A 259 -1.88 -16.62 17.18
N GLY A 260 -0.90 -17.35 16.66
CA GLY A 260 0.44 -17.44 17.26
C GLY A 260 1.14 -16.09 17.16
N ILE A 261 1.73 -15.66 18.27
CA ILE A 261 2.44 -14.37 18.37
C ILE A 261 3.91 -14.64 18.71
N SER A 262 4.82 -14.03 17.97
CA SER A 262 6.25 -13.94 18.32
C SER A 262 6.74 -12.52 18.15
N ILE A 263 7.04 -11.85 19.26
CA ILE A 263 7.55 -10.48 19.31
C ILE A 263 9.04 -10.53 19.65
N VAL A 264 9.83 -9.72 18.97
CA VAL A 264 11.25 -9.51 19.27
C VAL A 264 11.45 -8.03 19.54
N VAL A 265 11.85 -7.70 20.76
CA VAL A 265 12.33 -6.37 21.17
C VAL A 265 13.77 -6.55 21.66
N ALA A 266 14.05 -6.44 22.96
CA ALA A 266 15.29 -6.96 23.54
C ALA A 266 15.12 -8.46 23.87
N ASN A 267 13.95 -8.81 24.38
CA ASN A 267 13.50 -10.16 24.62
C ASN A 267 12.68 -10.71 23.47
N ARG A 268 12.62 -12.04 23.41
CA ARG A 268 11.66 -12.75 22.58
C ARG A 268 10.45 -13.11 23.41
N ILE A 269 9.31 -12.51 23.07
CA ILE A 269 8.01 -12.77 23.69
C ILE A 269 7.20 -13.68 22.76
N ARG A 270 6.58 -14.72 23.29
CA ARG A 270 5.77 -15.67 22.49
C ARG A 270 4.51 -16.10 23.21
N GLY A 271 3.46 -16.34 22.44
CA GLY A 271 2.22 -16.92 22.95
C GLY A 271 1.20 -17.15 21.86
N THR A 272 -0.07 -17.20 22.26
CA THR A 272 -1.21 -17.38 21.38
C THR A 272 -2.30 -16.42 21.84
N ALA A 273 -2.89 -15.66 20.93
CA ALA A 273 -4.11 -14.89 21.18
C ALA A 273 -5.29 -15.50 20.42
N VAL A 274 -6.50 -15.16 20.84
CA VAL A 274 -7.75 -15.38 20.11
C VAL A 274 -8.13 -14.06 19.43
N LEU A 275 -8.55 -14.14 18.17
CA LEU A 275 -9.07 -13.03 17.37
C LEU A 275 -10.61 -13.11 17.32
N GLU A 276 -11.28 -12.21 18.01
CA GLU A 276 -12.74 -12.10 18.02
C GLU A 276 -13.16 -10.66 17.76
N GLN A 277 -13.98 -10.43 16.73
CA GLN A 277 -14.47 -9.09 16.36
C GLN A 277 -13.35 -8.03 16.31
N ASN A 278 -12.25 -8.37 15.63
CA ASN A 278 -11.02 -7.56 15.54
C ASN A 278 -10.21 -7.41 16.83
N ILE A 279 -10.62 -7.98 17.96
CA ILE A 279 -9.89 -7.89 19.21
C ILE A 279 -8.99 -9.12 19.37
N LEU A 280 -7.69 -8.88 19.53
CA LEU A 280 -6.70 -9.89 19.88
C LEU A 280 -6.51 -9.97 21.39
N THR A 281 -6.91 -11.09 21.98
CA THR A 281 -6.81 -11.31 23.44
C THR A 281 -6.07 -12.62 23.75
N SER A 282 -5.17 -12.59 24.72
CA SER A 282 -4.44 -13.76 25.22
C SER A 282 -4.92 -14.11 26.62
N GLU A 283 -5.43 -15.33 26.82
CA GLU A 283 -5.86 -15.79 28.15
C GLU A 283 -4.69 -15.90 29.13
N GLU A 284 -3.53 -16.33 28.64
CA GLU A 284 -2.29 -16.42 29.43
C GLU A 284 -1.33 -15.27 29.07
N PRO A 285 -0.54 -14.76 30.03
CA PRO A 285 0.54 -13.83 29.72
C PRO A 285 1.51 -14.42 28.69
N LEU A 286 1.99 -13.58 27.78
CA LEU A 286 2.96 -14.06 26.79
C LEU A 286 4.29 -14.36 27.49
N MET A 287 4.94 -15.44 27.05
CA MET A 287 6.18 -15.93 27.65
C MET A 287 7.37 -15.16 27.09
N SER A 288 8.14 -14.52 27.96
CA SER A 288 9.33 -13.73 27.59
C SER A 288 10.63 -14.41 28.00
N THR A 289 11.69 -14.19 27.23
CA THR A 289 13.07 -14.46 27.66
C THR A 289 13.50 -13.48 28.77
N ARG A 290 14.65 -13.71 29.41
CA ARG A 290 15.16 -12.85 30.50
C ARG A 290 16.50 -12.20 30.14
N ILE A 291 16.48 -11.36 29.12
CA ILE A 291 17.58 -10.47 28.72
C ILE A 291 17.29 -9.08 29.30
N VAL A 292 18.33 -8.42 29.80
CA VAL A 292 18.23 -7.04 30.27
C VAL A 292 18.27 -6.12 29.04
N GLY A 293 17.11 -5.56 28.68
CA GLY A 293 16.99 -4.50 27.69
C GLY A 293 17.15 -3.10 28.31
N THR A 294 17.05 -2.09 27.46
CA THR A 294 16.89 -0.68 27.88
C THR A 294 15.56 -0.45 28.59
N THR A 295 15.38 0.73 29.21
CA THR A 295 14.11 1.09 29.87
C THR A 295 12.98 1.17 28.83
N GLU A 296 13.26 1.73 27.67
CA GLU A 296 12.32 1.89 26.57
C GLU A 296 11.88 0.53 26.00
N GLU A 297 12.84 -0.39 25.78
CA GLU A 297 12.55 -1.76 25.35
C GLU A 297 11.74 -2.51 26.41
N SER A 298 12.08 -2.38 27.70
CA SER A 298 11.34 -3.02 28.80
C SER A 298 9.90 -2.51 28.90
N ASN A 299 9.69 -1.20 28.72
CA ASN A 299 8.36 -0.59 28.71
C ASN A 299 7.52 -1.08 27.53
N LEU A 300 8.14 -1.17 26.35
CA LEU A 300 7.49 -1.70 25.14
C LEU A 300 7.08 -3.17 25.30
N GLU A 301 7.96 -4.00 25.87
CA GLU A 301 7.68 -5.41 26.18
C GLU A 301 6.56 -5.58 27.20
N GLY A 302 6.51 -4.74 28.23
CA GLY A 302 5.42 -4.70 29.20
C GLY A 302 4.10 -4.32 28.55
N ALA A 303 4.10 -3.31 27.69
CA ALA A 303 2.91 -2.86 26.98
C ALA A 303 2.34 -3.93 26.05
N PHE A 304 3.16 -4.70 25.34
CA PHE A 304 2.67 -5.83 24.54
C PHE A 304 1.97 -6.88 25.39
N ASN A 305 2.58 -7.28 26.52
CA ASN A 305 1.98 -8.27 27.41
C ASN A 305 0.62 -7.81 27.95
N VAL A 306 0.57 -6.58 28.48
CA VAL A 306 -0.65 -5.97 29.03
C VAL A 306 -1.69 -5.80 27.93
N GLY A 307 -1.29 -5.29 26.76
CA GLY A 307 -2.17 -5.10 25.61
C GLY A 307 -2.87 -6.40 25.21
N PHE A 308 -2.12 -7.47 24.93
CA PHE A 308 -2.72 -8.75 24.57
C PHE A 308 -3.56 -9.35 25.71
N GLN A 309 -3.22 -9.11 26.98
CA GLN A 309 -4.02 -9.61 28.10
C GLN A 309 -5.39 -8.91 28.21
N TYR A 310 -5.45 -7.60 27.97
CA TYR A 310 -6.68 -6.81 28.06
C TYR A 310 -7.43 -6.65 26.73
N GLY A 311 -6.88 -7.20 25.65
CA GLY A 311 -7.41 -7.07 24.30
C GLY A 311 -6.78 -5.89 23.57
N LEU A 312 -6.36 -6.14 22.33
CA LEU A 312 -5.95 -5.12 21.37
C LEU A 312 -6.88 -5.16 20.18
N GLU A 313 -7.57 -4.07 19.92
CA GLU A 313 -8.28 -3.86 18.65
C GLU A 313 -7.25 -3.80 17.52
N ALA A 314 -7.41 -4.70 16.54
CA ALA A 314 -6.62 -4.79 15.34
C ALA A 314 -7.31 -4.03 14.20
N ILE A 315 -6.63 -3.02 13.67
CA ILE A 315 -7.08 -2.21 12.55
C ILE A 315 -6.05 -2.36 11.43
N SER A 316 -6.44 -3.06 10.37
CA SER A 316 -5.58 -3.25 9.19
C SER A 316 -5.83 -2.16 8.14
N ARG A 317 -4.76 -1.62 7.55
CA ARG A 317 -4.78 -0.60 6.50
C ARG A 317 -3.67 -0.87 5.49
N GLY A 318 -3.93 -1.77 4.54
CA GLY A 318 -2.95 -2.17 3.54
C GLY A 318 -1.74 -2.87 4.18
N SER A 319 -0.58 -2.20 4.19
CA SER A 319 0.63 -2.71 4.84
C SER A 319 0.78 -2.28 6.30
N GLU A 320 -0.06 -1.37 6.79
CA GLU A 320 -0.03 -0.92 8.19
C GLU A 320 -1.05 -1.69 9.03
N LEU A 321 -0.65 -2.08 10.24
CA LEU A 321 -1.50 -2.70 11.24
C LEU A 321 -1.40 -1.89 12.52
N THR A 322 -2.52 -1.31 12.95
CA THR A 322 -2.61 -0.68 14.27
C THR A 322 -3.20 -1.68 15.25
N LEU A 323 -2.51 -1.90 16.36
CA LEU A 323 -3.03 -2.63 17.52
C LEU A 323 -3.21 -1.64 18.66
N LYS A 324 -4.43 -1.47 19.16
CA LYS A 324 -4.66 -0.46 20.21
C LYS A 324 -5.70 -0.87 21.23
N ASN A 325 -5.62 -0.23 22.39
CA ASN A 325 -6.69 -0.17 23.38
C ASN A 325 -6.60 1.18 24.10
N GLN A 326 -7.26 1.32 25.25
CA GLN A 326 -7.26 2.56 26.02
C GLN A 326 -5.87 2.97 26.58
N ASP A 327 -4.95 2.01 26.73
CA ASP A 327 -3.66 2.19 27.42
C ASP A 327 -2.47 2.25 26.44
N CYS A 328 -2.61 1.64 25.27
CA CYS A 328 -1.53 1.54 24.29
C CYS A 328 -2.02 1.56 22.85
N GLU A 329 -1.16 2.08 21.97
CA GLU A 329 -1.29 2.03 20.52
C GLU A 329 0.05 1.64 19.91
N PHE A 330 0.06 0.52 19.19
CA PHE A 330 1.19 0.06 18.37
C PHE A 330 0.83 0.25 16.91
N VAL A 331 1.65 1.00 16.19
CA VAL A 331 1.56 1.08 14.73
C VAL A 331 2.67 0.21 14.16
N LEU A 332 2.27 -0.83 13.44
CA LEU A 332 3.14 -1.84 12.85
C LEU A 332 3.09 -1.71 11.33
N THR A 333 4.20 -2.00 10.65
CA THR A 333 4.22 -2.06 9.18
C THR A 333 4.73 -3.42 8.74
N ARG A 334 3.98 -4.05 7.83
CA ARG A 334 4.30 -5.35 7.26
C ARG A 334 5.67 -5.30 6.58
N VAL A 335 6.48 -6.32 6.88
CA VAL A 335 7.79 -6.50 6.28
C VAL A 335 7.64 -7.06 4.88
N ALA A 336 8.29 -6.43 3.90
CA ALA A 336 8.43 -6.98 2.56
C ALA A 336 9.55 -8.04 2.56
N ALA A 337 9.18 -9.30 2.78
CA ALA A 337 10.14 -10.41 2.82
C ALA A 337 10.64 -10.76 1.40
N PRO A 338 11.96 -10.76 1.14
CA PRO A 338 12.51 -11.27 -0.12
C PRO A 338 12.47 -12.80 -0.19
N GLU A 339 12.32 -13.33 -1.41
CA GLU A 339 12.50 -14.75 -1.73
C GLU A 339 14.00 -15.10 -1.74
N VAL A 340 14.57 -15.27 -0.55
CA VAL A 340 16.00 -15.58 -0.36
C VAL A 340 16.26 -17.08 -0.37
N GLN A 341 17.48 -17.45 -0.75
CA GLN A 341 17.99 -18.81 -0.66
C GLN A 341 18.82 -19.02 0.62
N ASN A 342 19.37 -17.95 1.20
CA ASN A 342 20.23 -18.00 2.38
C ASN A 342 19.61 -17.30 3.61
N THR A 343 20.42 -17.09 4.66
CA THR A 343 19.99 -16.37 5.88
C THR A 343 19.62 -14.93 5.52
N GLY A 344 18.31 -14.70 5.34
CA GLY A 344 17.74 -13.45 4.84
C GLY A 344 18.16 -12.18 5.59
N PRO A 345 17.72 -11.01 5.13
CA PRO A 345 18.27 -9.74 5.56
C PRO A 345 18.09 -9.48 7.06
N THR A 346 19.13 -8.87 7.65
CA THR A 346 19.13 -8.44 9.06
C THR A 346 18.39 -7.12 9.26
N TYR A 347 18.24 -6.32 8.20
CA TYR A 347 17.42 -5.10 8.19
C TYR A 347 16.07 -5.37 7.52
N LYS A 348 14.99 -4.91 8.14
CA LYS A 348 13.62 -5.06 7.63
C LYS A 348 13.10 -3.75 7.05
N GLY A 349 12.43 -3.86 5.91
CA GLY A 349 11.83 -2.74 5.19
C GLY A 349 10.38 -2.99 4.80
N THR A 350 9.71 -1.92 4.41
CA THR A 350 8.34 -1.93 3.89
C THR A 350 8.29 -2.34 2.43
N HIS A 351 9.42 -2.22 1.72
CA HIS A 351 9.58 -2.64 0.33
C HIS A 351 10.87 -3.42 0.13
N CYS A 352 10.83 -4.41 -0.75
CA CYS A 352 11.99 -5.19 -1.14
C CYS A 352 11.95 -5.46 -2.64
N THR A 353 13.05 -5.22 -3.36
CA THR A 353 13.12 -5.37 -4.81
C THR A 353 14.37 -6.13 -5.23
N LYS A 354 14.20 -7.13 -6.11
CA LYS A 354 15.31 -7.82 -6.79
C LYS A 354 16.08 -6.83 -7.66
N CYS A 355 17.39 -6.75 -7.47
CA CYS A 355 18.25 -5.89 -8.29
C CYS A 355 18.52 -6.59 -9.63
N PHE A 356 18.93 -7.85 -9.62
CA PHE A 356 19.12 -8.66 -10.83
C PHE A 356 17.80 -9.36 -11.19
N LYS A 357 17.03 -8.76 -12.09
CA LYS A 357 15.63 -9.16 -12.34
C LYS A 357 15.51 -10.51 -13.07
N THR A 358 16.53 -10.91 -13.81
CA THR A 358 16.51 -12.07 -14.71
C THR A 358 17.39 -13.22 -14.21
N GLU A 359 18.15 -12.99 -13.14
CA GLU A 359 19.19 -13.90 -12.67
C GLU A 359 18.81 -14.54 -11.34
N GLY A 360 18.69 -15.87 -11.35
CA GLY A 360 18.46 -16.67 -10.14
C GLY A 360 17.24 -16.18 -9.34
N ASN A 361 17.44 -15.97 -8.04
CA ASN A 361 16.40 -15.45 -7.16
C ASN A 361 16.40 -13.91 -7.04
N GLY A 362 17.31 -13.21 -7.73
CA GLY A 362 17.51 -11.78 -7.59
C GLY A 362 18.93 -11.38 -7.21
N LEU A 363 19.71 -12.29 -6.62
CA LEU A 363 21.11 -12.20 -6.13
C LEU A 363 21.38 -11.10 -5.09
N LEU A 364 20.88 -9.89 -5.32
CA LEU A 364 20.98 -8.71 -4.49
C LEU A 364 19.59 -8.09 -4.36
N PHE A 365 19.22 -7.74 -3.13
CA PHE A 365 17.92 -7.18 -2.81
C PHE A 365 18.07 -5.77 -2.26
N ARG A 366 17.34 -4.82 -2.83
CA ARG A 366 17.20 -3.47 -2.28
C ARG A 366 16.05 -3.47 -1.28
N ILE A 367 16.33 -3.06 -0.05
CA ILE A 367 15.36 -2.98 1.04
C ILE A 367 15.14 -1.49 1.34
N VAL A 368 13.88 -1.07 1.34
CA VAL A 368 13.49 0.30 1.68
C VAL A 368 12.56 0.26 2.87
N ASN A 369 12.89 1.01 3.91
CA ASN A 369 12.01 1.28 5.04
C ASN A 369 11.54 2.74 4.95
N GLU A 370 10.29 2.94 4.59
CA GLU A 370 9.73 4.28 4.40
C GLU A 370 9.54 5.04 5.71
N ASN A 371 9.28 4.32 6.80
CA ASN A 371 9.07 4.93 8.12
C ASN A 371 10.39 5.53 8.64
N GLU A 372 11.48 4.79 8.49
CA GLU A 372 12.81 5.27 8.85
C GLU A 372 13.47 6.10 7.75
N LYS A 373 12.88 6.16 6.55
CA LYS A 373 13.46 6.73 5.33
C LYS A 373 14.85 6.17 5.02
N LYS A 374 15.07 4.87 5.24
CA LYS A 374 16.37 4.21 5.05
C LYS A 374 16.35 3.20 3.94
N TRP A 375 17.47 3.09 3.24
CA TRP A 375 17.72 2.08 2.24
C TRP A 375 18.88 1.18 2.70
N ALA A 376 18.76 -0.10 2.39
CA ALA A 376 19.79 -1.10 2.61
C ALA A 376 19.86 -2.08 1.43
N PHE A 377 20.97 -2.81 1.35
CA PHE A 377 21.15 -3.88 0.38
C PHE A 377 21.48 -5.18 1.09
N TYR A 378 20.86 -6.26 0.63
CA TYR A 378 21.18 -7.60 1.09
C TYR A 378 21.70 -8.45 -0.08
N ASN A 379 22.90 -8.97 0.08
CA ASN A 379 23.52 -9.87 -0.89
C ASN A 379 23.23 -11.31 -0.48
N ASP A 380 22.44 -12.02 -1.30
CA ASP A 380 22.02 -13.40 -1.03
C ASP A 380 22.98 -14.43 -1.67
N THR A 381 24.08 -14.00 -2.28
CA THR A 381 25.08 -14.92 -2.85
C THR A 381 26.08 -15.38 -1.79
N GLU A 382 26.79 -16.47 -2.06
CA GLU A 382 27.85 -17.01 -1.19
C GLU A 382 29.27 -16.65 -1.68
N ASP A 383 29.41 -16.47 -2.99
CA ASP A 383 30.68 -16.43 -3.72
C ASP A 383 30.92 -15.12 -4.48
N HIS A 384 29.94 -14.21 -4.47
CA HIS A 384 30.05 -12.91 -5.12
C HIS A 384 29.95 -11.77 -4.11
N ARG A 385 30.81 -10.77 -4.29
CA ARG A 385 30.69 -9.47 -3.65
C ARG A 385 29.95 -8.53 -4.60
N MET A 386 28.98 -7.80 -4.07
CA MET A 386 28.17 -6.87 -4.85
C MET A 386 28.68 -5.45 -4.67
N HIS A 387 28.94 -4.75 -5.77
CA HIS A 387 29.23 -3.32 -5.77
C HIS A 387 28.00 -2.57 -6.25
N VAL A 388 27.48 -1.68 -5.41
CA VAL A 388 26.31 -0.87 -5.71
C VAL A 388 26.73 0.58 -5.84
N GLN A 389 26.32 1.20 -6.93
CA GLN A 389 26.47 2.64 -7.15
C GLN A 389 25.11 3.22 -7.54
N ALA A 390 24.69 4.28 -6.86
CA ALA A 390 23.46 5.00 -7.15
C ALA A 390 23.76 6.49 -7.37
N SER A 391 23.13 7.07 -8.39
CA SER A 391 23.07 8.50 -8.63
C SER A 391 21.67 9.00 -8.27
N PHE A 392 21.59 9.95 -7.34
CA PHE A 392 20.35 10.56 -6.86
C PHE A 392 20.25 11.99 -7.38
N GLY A 393 19.04 12.45 -7.71
CA GLY A 393 18.82 13.80 -8.21
C GLY A 393 19.29 14.88 -7.23
N SER A 394 19.71 16.03 -7.75
CA SER A 394 20.25 17.16 -6.96
C SER A 394 19.28 17.77 -5.95
N ARG A 395 17.99 17.44 -6.04
CA ARG A 395 16.95 17.83 -5.07
C ARG A 395 16.72 16.79 -3.96
N SER A 396 17.52 15.74 -3.90
CA SER A 396 17.44 14.74 -2.82
C SER A 396 18.02 15.33 -1.53
N SER A 397 17.46 14.93 -0.38
CA SER A 397 17.97 15.27 0.94
C SER A 397 18.36 13.97 1.64
N ILE A 398 19.60 13.51 1.39
CA ILE A 398 20.08 12.19 1.79
C ILE A 398 21.45 12.25 2.46
N GLU A 399 21.70 11.28 3.33
CA GLU A 399 22.97 11.05 4.01
C GLU A 399 23.42 9.59 3.79
N PRO A 400 24.73 9.33 3.58
CA PRO A 400 25.24 7.97 3.51
C PRO A 400 25.21 7.31 4.89
N LEU A 401 24.94 6.01 4.92
CA LEU A 401 24.94 5.22 6.15
C LEU A 401 26.13 4.26 6.20
N ASN A 402 26.67 4.07 7.41
CA ASN A 402 27.71 3.08 7.71
C ASN A 402 28.89 3.13 6.73
N ASN A 403 29.05 2.08 5.92
CA ASN A 403 30.16 1.90 4.98
C ASN A 403 29.94 2.58 3.63
N ALA A 404 28.77 3.17 3.40
CA ALA A 404 28.46 3.87 2.17
C ALA A 404 29.29 5.16 2.03
N ARG A 405 29.75 5.44 0.82
CA ARG A 405 30.48 6.67 0.49
C ARG A 405 29.62 7.54 -0.39
N MET A 406 29.58 8.84 -0.12
CA MET A 406 28.82 9.81 -0.92
C MET A 406 29.71 10.94 -1.41
N TYR A 407 29.53 11.35 -2.67
CA TYR A 407 30.11 12.54 -3.27
C TYR A 407 29.11 13.18 -4.25
N GLN A 408 29.38 14.41 -4.70
CA GLN A 408 28.57 15.07 -5.72
C GLN A 408 29.29 15.05 -7.07
N ASP A 409 28.54 14.84 -8.15
CA ASP A 409 29.05 14.99 -9.52
C ASP A 409 29.00 16.46 -10.00
N GLU A 410 29.46 16.71 -11.22
CA GLU A 410 29.49 18.06 -11.83
C GLU A 410 28.09 18.67 -12.00
N ASP A 411 27.05 17.84 -12.12
CA ASP A 411 25.65 18.25 -12.25
C ASP A 411 24.96 18.45 -10.88
N GLY A 412 25.70 18.29 -9.79
CA GLY A 412 25.20 18.40 -8.41
C GLY A 412 24.34 17.22 -7.96
N ARG A 413 24.38 16.08 -8.67
CA ARG A 413 23.73 14.83 -8.23
C ARG A 413 24.56 14.16 -7.15
N PHE A 414 23.89 13.47 -6.24
CA PHE A 414 24.58 12.71 -5.19
C PHE A 414 24.90 11.31 -5.72
N ILE A 415 26.17 10.95 -5.75
CA ILE A 415 26.63 9.61 -6.06
C ILE A 415 26.94 8.90 -4.75
N VAL A 416 26.31 7.74 -4.53
CA VAL A 416 26.52 6.92 -3.34
C VAL A 416 26.96 5.52 -3.74
N GLU A 417 27.98 5.01 -3.08
CA GLU A 417 28.59 3.71 -3.37
C GLU A 417 28.69 2.85 -2.11
N VAL A 418 28.41 1.56 -2.22
CA VAL A 418 28.61 0.58 -1.14
C VAL A 418 29.02 -0.77 -1.71
N THR A 419 29.78 -1.52 -0.92
CA THR A 419 30.19 -2.89 -1.21
C THR A 419 29.50 -3.82 -0.24
N VAL A 420 28.77 -4.84 -0.74
CA VAL A 420 27.97 -5.77 0.06
C VAL A 420 28.57 -7.17 -0.05
N ASN A 421 29.09 -7.69 1.06
CA ASN A 421 29.68 -9.03 1.10
C ASN A 421 28.60 -10.13 1.07
N PRO A 422 28.95 -11.38 0.70
CA PRO A 422 28.04 -12.53 0.73
C PRO A 422 27.24 -12.65 2.01
N GLN A 423 25.95 -12.93 1.89
CA GLN A 423 25.01 -13.17 3.00
C GLN A 423 24.98 -12.04 4.06
N THR A 424 25.37 -10.81 3.68
CA THR A 424 25.34 -9.64 4.56
C THR A 424 24.34 -8.59 4.11
N THR A 425 23.90 -7.78 5.07
CA THR A 425 23.11 -6.58 4.81
C THR A 425 23.95 -5.34 5.09
N GLU A 426 24.03 -4.42 4.14
CA GLU A 426 24.70 -3.13 4.29
C GLU A 426 23.69 -2.00 4.19
N MET A 427 23.75 -1.07 5.15
CA MET A 427 22.97 0.17 5.09
C MET A 427 23.55 1.09 4.02
N PHE A 428 22.68 1.82 3.32
CA PHE A 428 23.08 2.62 2.17
C PHE A 428 22.88 4.12 2.38
N ILE A 429 21.63 4.55 2.51
CA ILE A 429 21.28 5.96 2.69
C ILE A 429 20.13 6.14 3.69
N HIS A 430 20.04 7.34 4.23
CA HIS A 430 18.91 7.85 5.01
C HIS A 430 18.43 9.18 4.40
N GLY A 431 17.12 9.34 4.20
CA GLY A 431 16.50 10.60 3.81
C GLY A 431 15.52 10.52 2.64
N ASP A 432 15.19 11.68 2.07
CA ASP A 432 14.20 11.83 1.01
C ASP A 432 14.87 11.82 -0.38
N VAL A 433 14.53 10.80 -1.18
CA VAL A 433 15.06 10.60 -2.54
C VAL A 433 14.23 11.36 -3.58
N ASN A 434 14.88 12.10 -4.47
CA ASN A 434 14.28 12.76 -5.63
C ASN A 434 14.84 12.20 -6.94
N GLY A 435 14.27 11.08 -7.40
CA GLY A 435 14.72 10.37 -8.59
C GLY A 435 16.10 9.74 -8.43
N PHE A 436 16.31 8.56 -9.00
CA PHE A 436 17.60 7.88 -8.90
C PHE A 436 17.86 6.99 -10.12
N LYS A 437 19.15 6.68 -10.34
CA LYS A 437 19.62 5.64 -11.25
C LYS A 437 20.60 4.77 -10.48
N MET A 438 20.53 3.46 -10.67
CA MET A 438 21.40 2.51 -10.00
C MET A 438 22.12 1.62 -11.00
N THR A 439 23.34 1.26 -10.64
CA THR A 439 24.15 0.24 -11.29
C THR A 439 24.70 -0.70 -10.21
N TYR A 440 24.73 -1.98 -10.52
CA TYR A 440 25.25 -3.01 -9.64
C TYR A 440 26.14 -3.94 -10.45
N ASP A 441 27.23 -4.38 -9.84
CA ASP A 441 28.20 -5.32 -10.40
C ASP A 441 28.44 -6.45 -9.39
N ALA A 442 28.58 -7.68 -9.91
CA ALA A 442 28.80 -8.88 -9.11
C ALA A 442 30.20 -9.41 -9.40
N GLN A 443 31.07 -9.38 -8.39
CA GLN A 443 32.46 -9.78 -8.53
C GLN A 443 32.73 -11.07 -7.75
N PRO A 444 33.28 -12.12 -8.38
CA PRO A 444 33.72 -13.31 -7.66
C PRO A 444 34.74 -12.96 -6.57
N ILE A 445 34.69 -13.69 -5.46
CA ILE A 445 35.55 -13.46 -4.27
C ILE A 445 36.88 -14.19 -4.35
#